data_AF-A0A8S3GYL1-F1
#
_entry.id   AF-A0A8S3GYL1-F1
#
_cell.length_a   1.000
_cell.length_b   1.000
_cell.length_c   1.000
_cell.angle_alpha   90.00
_cell.angle_beta   90.00
_cell.angle_gamma   90.00
#
_symmetry.space_group_name_H-M   'P 1'
#
loop_
_entity.id
_entity.type
_entity.pdbx_description
1 polymer ?
#
loop_
_entity_poly.entity_id
_entity_poly.type
_entity_poly.pdbx_seq_one_letter_code
_entity_poly.pdbx_strand_id
1 'polypeptide(L)'
;LISTIRWLDLATALHELYPHWTNERISVLITSAERDLKESTIENNELPFLLLFTVDDEGHLGEFLINIRQQLKLDKIEYIEKITDLLIGYPLISMNHFKQAVQFVDPHISEKELQRYVNWVFELDNTSVMLNSEGISAQTNKTIESIKKIQSRDFEEIILRLERCSCFMH
;
A
#
# COMPACT_ATOMS: atom_id res chain seq x y z
N LEU A 1 5.73 13.79 -23.99
CA LEU A 1 5.09 12.48 -23.75
C LEU A 1 5.91 11.46 -24.52
N ILE A 2 6.44 10.46 -23.83
CA ILE A 2 7.20 9.37 -24.47
C ILE A 2 6.18 8.54 -25.25
N SER A 3 6.27 8.54 -26.59
CA SER A 3 5.36 7.78 -27.45
C SER A 3 5.76 6.32 -27.56
N THR A 4 7.07 6.05 -27.50
CA THR A 4 7.67 4.72 -27.60
C THR A 4 8.76 4.53 -26.55
N ILE A 5 8.93 3.31 -26.05
CA ILE A 5 9.99 2.94 -25.10
C ILE A 5 10.64 1.65 -25.58
N ARG A 6 11.92 1.42 -25.30
CA ARG A 6 12.54 0.12 -25.59
C ARG A 6 12.23 -0.87 -24.47
N TRP A 7 12.16 -2.16 -24.78
CA TRP A 7 11.95 -3.22 -23.78
C TRP A 7 12.95 -3.16 -22.61
N LEU A 8 14.22 -2.89 -22.92
CA LEU A 8 15.27 -2.75 -21.90
C LEU A 8 15.00 -1.56 -20.97
N ASP A 9 14.53 -0.44 -21.52
CA ASP A 9 14.26 0.77 -20.73
C ASP A 9 13.01 0.56 -19.87
N LEU A 10 12.00 -0.16 -20.37
CA LEU A 10 10.82 -0.54 -19.57
C LEU A 10 11.20 -1.45 -18.40
N ALA A 11 11.99 -2.50 -18.66
CA ALA A 11 12.46 -3.40 -17.60
C ALA A 11 13.32 -2.65 -16.56
N THR A 12 14.20 -1.76 -17.01
CA THR A 12 15.02 -0.91 -16.14
C THR A 12 14.13 -0.01 -15.28
N ALA A 13 13.15 0.68 -15.87
CA ALA A 13 12.23 1.53 -15.13
C ALA A 13 11.41 0.75 -14.09
N LEU A 14 10.98 -0.48 -14.41
CA LEU A 14 10.28 -1.33 -13.44
C LEU A 14 11.18 -1.73 -12.27
N HIS A 15 12.44 -2.06 -12.52
CA HIS A 15 13.42 -2.33 -11.45
C HIS A 15 13.74 -1.10 -10.61
N GLU A 16 13.81 0.09 -11.20
CA GLU A 16 14.05 1.33 -10.47
C GLU A 16 12.85 1.70 -9.58
N LEU A 17 11.63 1.52 -10.08
CA LEU A 17 10.41 1.83 -9.35
C LEU A 17 10.09 0.78 -8.27
N TYR A 18 10.42 -0.49 -8.53
CA TYR A 18 10.13 -1.62 -7.65
C TYR A 18 11.40 -2.45 -7.39
N PRO A 19 12.36 -1.91 -6.62
CA PRO A 19 13.67 -2.53 -6.44
C PRO A 19 13.63 -3.89 -5.73
N HIS A 20 12.55 -4.20 -5.02
CA HIS A 20 12.33 -5.49 -4.34
C HIS A 20 11.67 -6.54 -5.24
N TRP A 21 11.19 -6.18 -6.43
CA TRP A 21 10.61 -7.17 -7.35
C TRP A 21 11.69 -8.06 -7.95
N THR A 22 11.45 -9.37 -7.92
CA THR A 22 12.36 -10.34 -8.51
C THR A 22 12.33 -10.27 -10.04
N ASN A 23 13.37 -10.78 -10.68
CA ASN A 23 13.44 -10.85 -12.14
C ASN A 23 12.28 -11.65 -12.74
N GLU A 24 11.77 -12.66 -12.04
CA GLU A 24 10.61 -13.43 -12.46
C GLU A 24 9.34 -12.56 -12.49
N ARG A 25 9.12 -11.74 -11.46
CA ARG A 25 7.96 -10.81 -11.39
C ARG A 25 8.03 -9.80 -12.54
N ILE A 26 9.21 -9.24 -12.79
CA ILE A 26 9.44 -8.29 -13.89
C ILE A 26 9.24 -8.98 -15.24
N SER A 27 9.76 -10.20 -15.42
CA SER A 27 9.63 -10.96 -16.66
C SER A 27 8.17 -11.29 -16.99
N VAL A 28 7.32 -11.55 -15.98
CA VAL A 28 5.87 -11.70 -16.19
C VAL A 28 5.27 -10.42 -16.77
N LEU A 29 5.65 -9.25 -16.26
CA LEU A 29 5.16 -7.97 -16.77
C LEU A 29 5.62 -7.71 -18.20
N ILE A 30 6.89 -7.98 -18.51
CA ILE A 30 7.41 -7.84 -19.88
C ILE A 30 6.65 -8.76 -20.84
N THR A 31 6.50 -10.04 -20.48
CA THR A 31 5.75 -11.02 -21.29
C THR A 31 4.29 -10.59 -21.51
N SER A 32 3.63 -10.03 -20.49
CA SER A 32 2.25 -9.57 -20.65
C SER A 32 2.13 -8.30 -21.48
N ALA A 33 3.10 -7.38 -21.38
CA ALA A 33 3.18 -6.24 -22.29
C ALA A 33 3.41 -6.68 -23.75
N GLU A 34 4.21 -7.74 -23.99
CA GLU A 34 4.39 -8.32 -25.31
C GLU A 34 3.11 -8.94 -25.87
N ARG A 35 2.24 -9.50 -25.01
CA ARG A 35 0.94 -10.05 -25.45
C ARG A 35 -0.09 -8.98 -25.76
N ASP A 36 -0.10 -7.91 -24.98
CA ASP A 36 -1.01 -6.78 -25.20
C ASP A 36 -0.68 -6.04 -26.50
N LEU A 37 0.59 -6.04 -26.90
CA LEU A 37 1.06 -5.38 -28.11
C LEU A 37 1.18 -6.38 -29.26
N LYS A 38 0.39 -6.17 -30.33
CA LYS A 38 0.50 -7.00 -31.54
C LYS A 38 1.91 -6.88 -32.11
N GLU A 39 2.51 -7.98 -32.59
CA GLU A 39 3.86 -7.95 -33.20
C GLU A 39 4.02 -6.86 -34.27
N SER A 40 2.94 -6.55 -35.00
CA SER A 40 2.90 -5.51 -36.03
C SER A 40 3.06 -4.07 -35.51
N THR A 41 2.97 -3.84 -34.20
CA THR A 41 3.13 -2.51 -33.59
C THR A 41 4.51 -2.30 -32.97
N ILE A 42 5.36 -3.33 -32.96
CA ILE A 42 6.72 -3.28 -32.42
C ILE A 42 7.69 -3.08 -33.59
N GLU A 43 8.29 -1.90 -33.67
CA GLU A 43 9.30 -1.58 -34.67
C GLU A 43 10.64 -1.35 -33.97
N ASN A 44 11.73 -1.93 -34.47
CA ASN A 44 13.09 -1.72 -33.94
C ASN A 44 13.24 -1.91 -32.42
N ASN A 45 12.51 -2.87 -31.83
CA ASN A 45 12.51 -3.12 -30.38
C ASN A 45 11.97 -1.94 -29.54
N GLU A 46 11.22 -1.04 -30.18
CA GLU A 46 10.46 0.03 -29.55
C GLU A 46 8.98 -0.36 -29.49
N LEU A 47 8.38 -0.12 -28.33
CA LEU A 47 6.99 -0.46 -28.04
C LEU A 47 6.19 0.82 -27.77
N PRO A 48 4.94 0.92 -28.26
CA PRO A 48 4.09 2.09 -28.03
C PRO A 48 3.59 2.13 -26.58
N PHE A 49 4.38 2.75 -25.70
CA PHE A 49 4.20 2.72 -24.25
C PHE A 49 2.78 3.08 -23.80
N LEU A 50 2.16 4.09 -24.42
CA LEU A 50 0.83 4.54 -24.05
C LEU A 50 -0.25 3.48 -24.26
N LEU A 51 -0.08 2.58 -25.23
CA LEU A 51 -1.06 1.52 -25.51
C LEU A 51 -1.11 0.45 -24.41
N LEU A 52 -0.05 0.31 -23.61
CA LEU A 52 -0.06 -0.57 -22.44
C LEU A 52 -1.04 -0.09 -21.35
N PHE A 53 -1.49 1.16 -21.40
CA PHE A 53 -2.37 1.77 -20.41
C PHE A 53 -3.77 2.05 -20.93
N THR A 54 -4.08 1.62 -22.16
CA THR A 54 -5.41 1.80 -22.75
C THR A 54 -6.33 0.65 -22.41
N VAL A 55 -7.62 0.97 -22.40
CA VAL A 55 -8.71 0.00 -22.31
C VAL A 55 -9.10 -0.35 -23.74
N ASP A 56 -9.39 -1.62 -24.02
CA ASP A 56 -9.88 -2.03 -25.33
C ASP A 56 -11.30 -1.49 -25.62
N ASP A 57 -11.80 -1.74 -26.83
CA ASP A 57 -13.11 -1.27 -27.28
C ASP A 57 -14.28 -1.86 -26.45
N GLU A 58 -14.03 -2.94 -25.70
CA GLU A 58 -15.00 -3.64 -24.85
C GLU A 58 -14.94 -3.20 -23.38
N GLY A 59 -13.99 -2.35 -23.01
CA GLY A 59 -13.84 -1.89 -21.63
C GLY A 59 -12.86 -2.72 -20.78
N HIS A 60 -12.11 -3.66 -21.39
CA HIS A 60 -11.16 -4.51 -20.68
C HIS A 60 -9.74 -3.91 -20.66
N LEU A 61 -9.04 -4.15 -19.55
CA LEU A 61 -7.65 -3.79 -19.39
C LEU A 61 -6.75 -4.85 -20.02
N GLY A 62 -5.63 -4.42 -20.58
CA GLY A 62 -4.57 -5.32 -21.02
C GLY A 62 -4.00 -6.17 -19.88
N GLU A 63 -3.45 -7.33 -20.24
CA GLU A 63 -2.82 -8.29 -19.34
C GLU A 63 -1.69 -7.64 -18.51
N PHE A 64 -0.96 -6.70 -19.10
CA PHE A 64 0.09 -5.93 -18.42
C PHE A 64 -0.45 -5.18 -17.20
N LEU A 65 -1.55 -4.44 -17.35
CA LEU A 65 -2.16 -3.71 -16.24
C LEU A 65 -2.78 -4.64 -15.20
N ILE A 66 -3.37 -5.75 -15.64
CA ILE A 66 -3.89 -6.77 -14.73
C ILE A 66 -2.75 -7.32 -13.86
N ASN A 67 -1.63 -7.66 -14.47
CA ASN A 67 -0.48 -8.20 -13.75
C ASN A 67 0.20 -7.16 -12.85
N ILE A 68 0.35 -5.89 -13.27
CA ILE A 68 0.82 -4.82 -12.37
C ILE A 68 -0.05 -4.76 -11.12
N ARG A 69 -1.38 -4.73 -11.29
CA ARG A 69 -2.31 -4.67 -10.15
C ARG A 69 -2.19 -5.88 -9.24
N GLN A 70 -2.00 -7.06 -9.81
CA GLN A 70 -1.78 -8.28 -9.05
C GLN A 70 -0.46 -8.21 -8.26
N GLN A 71 0.62 -7.73 -8.87
CA GLN A 71 1.90 -7.57 -8.17
C GLN A 71 1.81 -6.55 -7.03
N LEU A 72 1.15 -5.42 -7.23
CA LEU A 72 0.91 -4.43 -6.17
C LEU A 72 0.04 -5.00 -5.04
N LYS A 73 -0.93 -5.85 -5.36
CA LYS A 73 -1.74 -6.55 -4.35
C LYS A 73 -0.89 -7.52 -3.53
N LEU A 74 0.01 -8.27 -4.18
CA LEU A 74 0.94 -9.16 -3.48
C LEU A 74 1.88 -8.38 -2.56
N ASP A 75 2.44 -7.26 -3.03
CA ASP A 75 3.28 -6.38 -2.20
C ASP A 75 2.56 -5.89 -0.97
N LYS A 76 1.29 -5.47 -1.12
CA LYS A 76 0.46 -5.07 0.01
C LYS A 76 0.31 -6.22 1.01
N ILE A 77 0.04 -7.44 0.55
CA ILE A 77 -0.12 -8.61 1.42
C ILE A 77 1.17 -8.90 2.16
N GLU A 78 2.30 -9.01 1.45
CA GLU A 78 3.62 -9.25 2.04
C GLU A 78 4.00 -8.16 3.06
N TYR A 79 3.66 -6.90 2.78
CA TYR A 79 3.88 -5.79 3.69
C TYR A 79 3.05 -5.91 4.98
N ILE A 80 1.77 -6.28 4.87
CA ILE A 80 0.89 -6.53 6.01
C ILE A 80 1.38 -7.73 6.82
N GLU A 81 1.79 -8.82 6.17
CA GLU A 81 2.33 -10.01 6.84
C GLU A 81 3.56 -9.67 7.68
N LYS A 82 4.51 -8.90 7.14
CA LYS A 82 5.69 -8.45 7.90
C LYS A 82 5.32 -7.61 9.13
N ILE A 83 4.31 -6.74 9.01
CA ILE A 83 3.82 -5.96 10.16
C ILE A 83 3.15 -6.89 11.18
N THR A 84 2.35 -7.85 10.71
CA THR A 84 1.65 -8.85 11.53
C THR A 84 2.63 -9.67 12.34
N ASP A 85 3.71 -10.14 11.71
CA ASP A 85 4.76 -10.94 12.37
C ASP A 85 5.44 -10.18 13.52
N LEU A 86 5.62 -8.86 13.37
CA LEU A 86 6.20 -8.00 14.42
C LEU A 86 5.23 -7.70 15.57
N LEU A 87 3.93 -7.78 15.30
CA LEU A 87 2.87 -7.54 16.28
C LEU A 87 2.42 -8.83 16.97
N ILE A 88 2.88 -9.98 16.50
CA ILE A 88 2.58 -11.28 17.10
C ILE A 88 3.07 -11.31 18.55
N GLY A 89 2.22 -11.81 19.45
CA GLY A 89 2.51 -11.86 20.89
C GLY A 89 2.07 -10.64 21.69
N TYR A 90 1.59 -9.58 21.05
CA TYR A 90 0.91 -8.47 21.73
C TYR A 90 -0.61 -8.69 21.73
N PRO A 91 -1.23 -9.07 22.87
CA PRO A 91 -2.68 -9.23 22.93
C PRO A 91 -3.43 -7.89 22.77
N LEU A 92 -2.79 -6.80 23.16
CA LEU A 92 -3.26 -5.43 22.97
C LEU A 92 -2.14 -4.61 22.35
N ILE A 93 -2.38 -4.12 21.13
CA ILE A 93 -1.41 -3.38 20.34
C ILE A 93 -1.64 -1.90 20.57
N SER A 94 -0.65 -1.23 21.16
CA SER A 94 -0.65 0.23 21.29
C SER A 94 -0.29 0.91 19.98
N MET A 95 -0.60 2.20 19.86
CA MET A 95 -0.13 3.02 18.73
C MET A 95 1.40 2.95 18.57
N ASN A 96 2.14 2.89 19.69
CA ASN A 96 3.60 2.83 19.64
C ASN A 96 4.10 1.49 19.08
N HIS A 97 3.49 0.37 19.49
CA HIS A 97 3.81 -0.95 18.93
C HIS A 97 3.56 -0.97 17.41
N PHE A 98 2.40 -0.45 16.99
CA PHE A 98 2.06 -0.37 15.56
C PHE A 98 3.02 0.53 14.78
N LYS A 99 3.34 1.74 15.30
CA LYS A 99 4.30 2.65 14.68
C LYS A 99 5.68 1.99 14.51
N GLN A 100 6.17 1.34 15.55
CA GLN A 100 7.45 0.63 15.53
C GLN A 100 7.46 -0.51 14.51
N ALA A 101 6.38 -1.30 14.43
CA ALA A 101 6.27 -2.36 13.44
C ALA A 101 6.30 -1.81 12.02
N VAL A 102 5.52 -0.76 11.72
CA VAL A 102 5.51 -0.11 10.41
C VAL A 102 6.89 0.44 10.06
N GLN A 103 7.53 1.19 10.96
CA GLN A 103 8.87 1.77 10.73
C GLN A 103 9.98 0.72 10.60
N PHE A 104 9.80 -0.47 11.19
CA PHE A 104 10.73 -1.57 11.00
C PHE A 104 10.62 -2.16 9.58
N VAL A 105 9.40 -2.29 9.05
CA VAL A 105 9.16 -2.81 7.69
C VAL A 105 9.48 -1.78 6.62
N ASP A 106 9.13 -0.50 6.85
CA ASP A 106 9.48 0.63 5.98
C ASP A 106 10.22 1.73 6.78
N PRO A 107 11.56 1.66 6.86
CA PRO A 107 12.37 2.67 7.55
C PRO A 107 12.33 4.06 6.93
N HIS A 108 11.83 4.19 5.69
CA HIS A 108 11.80 5.44 4.94
C HIS A 108 10.41 6.07 4.89
N ILE A 109 9.41 5.46 5.54
CA ILE A 109 8.05 5.99 5.60
C ILE A 109 8.06 7.43 6.16
N SER A 110 7.37 8.34 5.46
CA SER A 110 7.23 9.71 5.94
C SER A 110 6.33 9.78 7.18
N GLU A 111 6.57 10.72 8.08
CA GLU A 111 5.73 10.88 9.29
C GLU A 111 4.25 11.14 8.94
N LYS A 112 4.00 11.87 7.84
CA LYS A 112 2.63 12.11 7.35
C LYS A 112 1.93 10.81 6.99
N GLU A 113 2.64 9.90 6.34
CA GLU A 113 2.12 8.61 5.90
C GLU A 113 1.95 7.64 7.07
N LEU A 114 2.94 7.57 7.95
CA LEU A 114 2.85 6.80 9.19
C LEU A 114 1.66 7.24 10.04
N GLN A 115 1.45 8.56 10.19
CA GLN A 115 0.32 9.09 10.95
C GLN A 115 -1.02 8.83 10.24
N ARG A 116 -1.05 8.81 8.91
CA ARG A 116 -2.23 8.37 8.13
C ARG A 116 -2.60 6.94 8.50
N TYR A 117 -1.65 6.00 8.53
CA TYR A 117 -1.90 4.61 8.92
C TYR A 117 -2.37 4.49 10.37
N VAL A 118 -1.73 5.23 11.28
CA VAL A 118 -2.07 5.19 12.70
C VAL A 118 -3.48 5.73 12.93
N ASN A 119 -3.83 6.89 12.35
CA ASN A 119 -5.17 7.45 12.47
C ASN A 119 -6.22 6.49 11.91
N TRP A 120 -5.89 5.80 10.84
CA TRP A 120 -6.77 4.85 10.18
C TRP A 120 -6.99 3.58 11.02
N VAL A 121 -5.92 2.96 11.52
CA VAL A 121 -6.01 1.76 12.36
C VAL A 121 -6.68 2.06 13.70
N PHE A 122 -6.35 3.21 14.31
CA PHE A 122 -6.83 3.56 15.65
C PHE A 122 -8.09 4.44 15.67
N GLU A 123 -8.65 4.80 14.51
CA GLU A 123 -9.80 5.71 14.36
C GLU A 123 -9.62 7.00 15.16
N LEU A 124 -8.45 7.60 15.03
CA LEU A 124 -8.22 8.92 15.61
C LEU A 124 -8.99 9.92 14.76
N ASP A 125 -10.16 10.32 15.25
CA ASP A 125 -10.85 11.49 14.74
C ASP A 125 -9.87 12.67 14.79
N ASN A 126 -9.71 13.37 13.65
CA ASN A 126 -8.89 14.59 13.53
C ASN A 126 -9.26 15.68 14.55
N THR A 127 -10.36 15.50 15.29
CA THR A 127 -10.92 16.38 16.31
C THR A 127 -10.27 16.23 17.70
N SER A 128 -9.54 15.14 17.96
CA SER A 128 -9.11 14.78 19.33
C SER A 128 -7.85 15.49 19.84
N VAL A 129 -7.23 16.38 19.04
CA VAL A 129 -6.05 17.18 19.44
C VAL A 129 -6.41 18.54 20.07
N MET A 130 -7.71 18.88 20.20
CA MET A 130 -8.17 20.18 20.71
C MET A 130 -8.67 20.18 22.17
N LEU A 131 -8.45 19.12 22.95
CA LEU A 131 -8.82 19.11 24.37
C LEU A 131 -7.64 19.49 25.27
N ASN A 132 -7.23 20.76 25.20
CA ASN A 132 -6.59 21.43 26.32
C ASN A 132 -7.48 22.62 26.73
N SER A 133 -7.70 22.71 28.05
CA SER A 133 -8.41 23.74 28.82
C SER A 133 -9.93 23.88 28.59
N GLU A 134 -10.73 23.15 29.38
CA GLU A 134 -11.62 23.70 30.42
C GLU A 134 -12.75 22.71 30.82
N GLY A 135 -12.90 22.45 32.12
CA GLY A 135 -14.15 22.00 32.77
C GLY A 135 -14.41 20.49 32.87
N ILE A 136 -14.12 19.89 34.03
CA ILE A 136 -14.50 18.50 34.38
C ILE A 136 -15.68 18.52 35.36
N SER A 137 -16.77 17.79 35.07
CA SER A 137 -17.37 16.85 36.03
C SER A 137 -18.43 15.95 35.37
N ALA A 138 -18.49 14.69 35.80
CA ALA A 138 -19.40 13.60 35.40
C ALA A 138 -19.19 12.89 34.02
N GLN A 139 -18.64 13.54 32.99
CA GLN A 139 -18.35 12.87 31.70
C GLN A 139 -17.05 12.03 31.72
N THR A 140 -16.27 12.12 32.80
CA THR A 140 -14.86 11.74 32.85
C THR A 140 -14.62 10.23 32.73
N ASN A 141 -15.46 9.36 33.29
CA ASN A 141 -15.20 7.90 33.26
C ASN A 141 -15.47 7.29 31.89
N LYS A 142 -16.54 7.73 31.20
CA LYS A 142 -16.83 7.32 29.82
C LYS A 142 -15.76 7.83 28.87
N THR A 143 -15.30 9.08 29.06
CA THR A 143 -14.20 9.67 28.30
C THR A 143 -12.86 8.97 28.57
N ILE A 144 -12.54 8.57 29.81
CA ILE A 144 -11.31 7.83 30.14
C ILE A 144 -11.32 6.42 29.54
N GLU A 145 -12.45 5.70 29.57
CA GLU A 145 -12.58 4.41 28.88
C GLU A 145 -12.48 4.57 27.36
N SER A 146 -13.10 5.59 26.77
CA SER A 146 -12.94 5.92 25.35
C SER A 146 -11.48 6.25 25.02
N ILE A 147 -10.77 7.03 25.84
CA ILE A 147 -9.36 7.38 25.63
C ILE A 147 -8.46 6.14 25.77
N LYS A 148 -8.70 5.26 26.75
CA LYS A 148 -7.95 4.00 26.88
C LYS A 148 -8.22 3.05 25.70
N LYS A 149 -9.45 3.00 25.21
CA LYS A 149 -9.84 2.20 24.03
C LYS A 149 -9.25 2.74 22.72
N ILE A 150 -8.97 4.04 22.66
CA ILE A 150 -8.26 4.68 21.55
C ILE A 150 -6.74 4.36 21.59
N GLN A 151 -6.17 4.06 22.76
CA GLN A 151 -4.73 3.85 22.92
C GLN A 151 -4.23 2.44 22.58
N SER A 152 -5.10 1.44 22.55
CA SER A 152 -4.75 0.07 22.20
C SER A 152 -5.90 -0.67 21.53
N ARG A 153 -5.58 -1.49 20.52
CA ARG A 153 -6.56 -2.37 19.83
C ARG A 153 -6.16 -3.83 19.92
N ASP A 154 -7.16 -4.68 19.76
CA ASP A 154 -6.96 -6.12 19.64
C ASP A 154 -6.19 -6.46 18.37
N PHE A 155 -5.33 -7.48 18.43
CA PHE A 155 -4.52 -7.93 17.30
C PHE A 155 -5.36 -8.24 16.06
N GLU A 156 -6.42 -9.04 16.22
CA GLU A 156 -7.28 -9.47 15.11
C GLU A 156 -8.00 -8.28 14.47
N GLU A 157 -8.37 -7.29 15.29
CA GLU A 157 -8.99 -6.07 14.78
C GLU A 157 -8.01 -5.26 13.91
N ILE A 158 -6.74 -5.16 14.31
CA ILE A 158 -5.72 -4.49 13.50
C ILE A 158 -5.52 -5.22 12.18
N ILE A 159 -5.42 -6.55 12.17
CA ILE A 159 -5.18 -7.31 10.94
C ILE A 159 -6.35 -7.15 9.96
N LEU A 160 -7.58 -7.38 10.43
CA LEU A 160 -8.80 -7.19 9.62
C LEU A 160 -8.89 -5.79 9.04
N ARG A 161 -8.41 -4.80 9.80
CA ARG A 161 -8.31 -3.43 9.34
C ARG A 161 -7.28 -3.32 8.20
N LEU A 162 -6.02 -3.67 8.45
CA LEU A 162 -4.96 -3.54 7.44
C LEU A 162 -5.33 -4.19 6.09
N GLU A 163 -5.94 -5.37 6.13
CA GLU A 163 -6.42 -6.07 4.94
C GLU A 163 -7.45 -5.24 4.14
N ARG A 164 -8.36 -4.55 4.84
CA ARG A 164 -9.47 -3.77 4.26
C ARG A 164 -9.10 -2.35 3.80
N CYS A 165 -7.96 -1.77 4.23
CA CYS A 165 -7.55 -0.43 3.78
C CYS A 165 -7.09 -0.49 2.32
N SER A 166 -7.88 0.08 1.40
CA SER A 166 -7.47 0.30 0.00
C SER A 166 -6.30 1.29 -0.14
N CYS A 167 -6.09 2.07 0.92
CA CYS A 167 -5.05 3.07 1.11
C CYS A 167 -3.69 2.51 1.58
N PHE A 168 -3.65 1.23 1.97
CA PHE A 168 -2.47 0.62 2.53
C PHE A 168 -1.58 0.17 1.37
N MET A 169 -0.43 0.82 1.22
CA MET A 169 0.47 0.79 0.05
C MET A 169 -0.05 1.51 -1.22
N HIS A 170 0.07 2.84 -1.21
CA HIS A 170 0.26 3.75 -2.35
C HIS A 170 1.08 4.95 -1.92
#